data_AF-A0A4R7JVS8-F1
#
_entry.id   AF-A0A4R7JVS8-F1
#
_cell.length_a   1.000
_cell.length_b   1.000
_cell.length_c   1.000
_cell.angle_alpha   90.00
_cell.angle_beta   90.00
_cell.angle_gamma   90.00
#
_symmetry.space_group_name_H-M   'P 1'
#
loop_
_entity.id
_entity.type
_entity.pdbx_description
1 polymer ?
#
loop_
_entity_poly.entity_id
_entity_poly.type
_entity_poly.pdbx_seq_one_letter_code
_entity_poly.pdbx_strand_id
1 'polypeptide(L)'
;MTSHEKPLRIGLFGLLGSGNSGNDGSLETVLGHLRTAYPGAVVDAMCGGPELVATRYGIPATRLNWYRGEYRTASRVNAVAAKGLGKLVDVVRTAAWVRRHDAVIVPGTGVLETTLPLRPWGFPYSLFLLCAAGRLTGTRVGLVSVGAGPIGNRPTRVLTRWSTRLAAYRSYRDTHSRDAMRAMGVDTARDEVYADLVFALPAPVANEPAGAPGPVCVGVMDFHGNNDERDRAEEIHRRYLDGTTRFVRALVADNRPVRLLTGDELDRPVAAAIVDAVGSPLVTVAEAASLADLMKETACADAVVATRYHNIVCALKVGAPTLALSYSAKSDTLMAEMGMGAYCHPARETDADRLLEQFRELERNSAHVRRTLSERNLAVARRVQQQYTALAAALFPAHHPTHALRETP
;
A
#
# COMPACT_ATOMS: atom_id res chain seq x y z
N MET A 1 -38.41 3.17 -24.32
CA MET A 1 -38.45 2.48 -23.00
C MET A 1 -37.05 1.98 -22.72
N THR A 2 -36.25 2.76 -22.00
CA THR A 2 -34.89 2.39 -21.61
C THR A 2 -34.97 1.24 -20.61
N SER A 3 -34.39 0.09 -20.97
CA SER A 3 -34.23 -1.03 -20.04
C SER A 3 -33.56 -0.53 -18.76
N HIS A 4 -34.24 -0.65 -17.62
CA HIS A 4 -33.62 -0.47 -16.31
C HIS A 4 -32.56 -1.56 -16.13
N GLU A 5 -31.36 -1.30 -16.65
CA GLU A 5 -30.21 -2.16 -16.43
C GLU A 5 -29.89 -2.10 -14.93
N LYS A 6 -29.89 -3.26 -14.28
CA LYS A 6 -29.60 -3.35 -12.85
C LYS A 6 -28.22 -2.75 -12.60
N PRO A 7 -28.06 -1.81 -11.65
CA PRO A 7 -26.78 -1.15 -11.44
C PRO A 7 -25.72 -2.17 -10.97
N LEU A 8 -24.53 -2.08 -11.54
CA LEU A 8 -23.36 -2.89 -11.19
C LEU A 8 -23.02 -2.69 -9.70
N ARG A 9 -22.93 -3.78 -8.93
CA ARG A 9 -22.66 -3.73 -7.48
C ARG A 9 -21.25 -4.23 -7.20
N ILE A 10 -20.41 -3.36 -6.67
CA ILE A 10 -18.98 -3.62 -6.45
C ILE A 10 -18.66 -3.49 -4.97
N GLY A 11 -18.06 -4.53 -4.39
CA GLY A 11 -17.56 -4.50 -3.02
C GLY A 11 -16.06 -4.17 -2.98
N LEU A 12 -15.63 -3.36 -2.02
CA LEU A 12 -14.21 -3.14 -1.71
C LEU A 12 -13.85 -3.82 -0.39
N PHE A 13 -12.77 -4.60 -0.37
CA PHE A 13 -12.41 -5.42 0.78
C PHE A 13 -10.95 -5.24 1.17
N GLY A 14 -10.65 -5.06 2.46
CA GLY A 14 -9.26 -4.94 2.91
C GLY A 14 -9.08 -4.33 4.30
N LEU A 15 -7.82 -4.11 4.70
CA LEU A 15 -7.46 -3.29 5.86
C LEU A 15 -7.54 -1.80 5.52
N LEU A 16 -8.70 -1.37 5.02
CA LEU A 16 -8.99 0.00 4.62
C LEU A 16 -9.52 0.79 5.82
N GLY A 17 -9.15 2.05 5.92
CA GLY A 17 -9.48 2.95 7.02
C GLY A 17 -8.79 2.59 8.34
N SER A 18 -7.76 1.74 8.34
CA SER A 18 -7.13 1.23 9.56
C SER A 18 -5.97 2.09 10.09
N GLY A 19 -5.80 3.31 9.58
CA GLY A 19 -4.70 4.22 9.94
C GLY A 19 -3.46 4.10 9.05
N ASN A 20 -3.45 3.18 8.07
CA ASN A 20 -2.35 3.03 7.11
C ASN A 20 -2.66 3.80 5.82
N SER A 21 -1.98 4.91 5.60
CA SER A 21 -2.20 5.80 4.43
C SER A 21 -2.03 5.09 3.08
N GLY A 22 -1.19 4.05 3.01
CA GLY A 22 -0.97 3.29 1.79
C GLY A 22 -2.17 2.46 1.34
N ASN A 23 -2.81 1.77 2.29
CA ASN A 23 -4.03 1.02 2.01
C ASN A 23 -5.16 1.95 1.58
N ASP A 24 -5.26 3.09 2.27
CA ASP A 24 -6.26 4.12 2.00
C ASP A 24 -6.03 4.78 0.63
N GLY A 25 -4.79 4.99 0.22
CA GLY A 25 -4.45 5.45 -1.12
C GLY A 25 -4.75 4.44 -2.22
N SER A 26 -4.55 3.14 -1.98
CA SER A 26 -4.95 2.08 -2.91
C SER A 26 -6.48 2.04 -3.09
N LEU A 27 -7.23 2.17 -1.99
CA LEU A 27 -8.68 2.34 -2.00
C LEU A 27 -9.09 3.58 -2.80
N GLU A 28 -8.50 4.74 -2.49
CA GLU A 28 -8.79 6.01 -3.16
C GLU A 28 -8.59 5.91 -4.67
N THR A 29 -7.51 5.26 -5.09
CA THR A 29 -7.20 5.06 -6.52
C THR A 29 -8.28 4.22 -7.21
N VAL A 30 -8.63 3.06 -6.65
CA VAL A 30 -9.65 2.18 -7.24
C VAL A 30 -11.02 2.85 -7.22
N LEU A 31 -11.38 3.53 -6.13
CA LEU A 31 -12.65 4.24 -6.03
C LEU A 31 -12.74 5.39 -7.03
N GLY A 32 -11.66 6.14 -7.24
CA GLY A 32 -11.58 7.19 -8.27
C GLY A 32 -11.77 6.63 -9.68
N HIS A 33 -11.13 5.50 -9.98
CA HIS A 33 -11.32 4.79 -11.25
C HIS A 33 -12.78 4.35 -11.43
N LEU A 34 -13.36 3.69 -10.42
CA LEU A 34 -14.74 3.20 -10.48
C LEU A 34 -15.76 4.33 -10.67
N ARG A 35 -15.59 5.46 -9.98
CA ARG A 35 -16.45 6.64 -10.15
C ARG A 35 -16.41 7.22 -11.56
N THR A 36 -15.23 7.17 -12.19
CA THR A 36 -15.01 7.72 -13.52
C THR A 36 -15.51 6.77 -14.61
N ALA A 37 -15.13 5.49 -14.53
CA ALA A 37 -15.44 4.48 -15.56
C ALA A 37 -16.84 3.87 -15.43
N TYR A 38 -17.38 3.82 -14.20
CA TYR A 38 -18.68 3.19 -13.89
C TYR A 38 -19.53 4.09 -12.98
N PRO A 39 -19.95 5.29 -13.43
CA PRO A 39 -20.65 6.27 -12.60
C PRO A 39 -21.99 5.76 -12.03
N GLY A 40 -22.61 4.76 -12.65
CA GLY A 40 -23.84 4.11 -12.17
C GLY A 40 -23.62 2.94 -11.19
N ALA A 41 -22.36 2.59 -10.89
CA ALA A 41 -22.06 1.47 -9.99
C ALA A 41 -22.36 1.81 -8.52
N VAL A 42 -22.95 0.85 -7.81
CA VAL A 42 -23.15 0.95 -6.37
C VAL A 42 -21.95 0.31 -5.68
N VAL A 43 -21.20 1.11 -4.94
CA VAL A 43 -19.97 0.69 -4.26
C VAL A 43 -20.17 0.71 -2.74
N ASP A 44 -19.82 -0.39 -2.06
CA ASP A 44 -19.70 -0.44 -0.60
C ASP A 44 -18.39 -1.15 -0.20
N ALA A 45 -18.07 -1.14 1.10
CA ALA A 45 -16.84 -1.75 1.60
C ALA A 45 -17.06 -2.69 2.79
N MET A 46 -16.25 -3.74 2.88
CA MET A 46 -16.05 -4.54 4.08
C MET A 46 -14.58 -4.41 4.53
N CYS A 47 -14.32 -3.65 5.59
CA CYS A 47 -12.97 -3.17 5.89
C CYS A 47 -12.63 -3.04 7.38
N GLY A 48 -11.36 -2.75 7.66
CA GLY A 48 -10.80 -2.62 9.01
C GLY A 48 -11.33 -1.41 9.80
N GLY A 49 -11.46 -0.25 9.14
CA GLY A 49 -11.95 1.00 9.72
C GLY A 49 -13.14 1.57 8.95
N PRO A 50 -14.34 0.96 9.07
CA PRO A 50 -15.51 1.36 8.29
C PRO A 50 -15.98 2.78 8.60
N GLU A 51 -15.81 3.27 9.83
CA GLU A 51 -16.22 4.62 10.22
C GLU A 51 -15.41 5.69 9.46
N LEU A 52 -14.09 5.48 9.33
CA LEU A 52 -13.21 6.35 8.55
C LEU A 52 -13.54 6.24 7.06
N VAL A 53 -13.73 5.02 6.54
CA VAL A 53 -14.06 4.82 5.12
C VAL A 53 -15.37 5.51 4.75
N ALA A 54 -16.41 5.37 5.56
CA ALA A 54 -17.70 6.00 5.33
C ALA A 54 -17.61 7.53 5.36
N THR A 55 -16.91 8.08 6.36
CA THR A 55 -16.77 9.55 6.53
C THR A 55 -15.93 10.16 5.42
N ARG A 56 -14.79 9.54 5.10
CA ARG A 56 -13.79 10.10 4.19
C ARG A 56 -14.14 9.89 2.72
N TYR A 57 -14.60 8.69 2.37
CA TYR A 57 -14.82 8.31 0.98
C TYR A 57 -16.29 8.32 0.59
N GLY A 58 -17.22 8.49 1.53
CA GLY A 58 -18.65 8.63 1.23
C GLY A 58 -19.30 7.35 0.68
N ILE A 59 -18.77 6.18 1.04
CA ILE A 59 -19.35 4.87 0.67
C ILE A 59 -19.81 4.11 1.91
N PRO A 60 -20.91 3.34 1.86
CA PRO A 60 -21.31 2.48 2.97
C PRO A 60 -20.18 1.50 3.29
N ALA A 61 -19.86 1.35 4.58
CA ALA A 61 -18.78 0.47 5.01
C ALA A 61 -19.21 -0.39 6.20
N THR A 62 -18.87 -1.67 6.14
CA THR A 62 -19.12 -2.66 7.18
C THR A 62 -17.79 -3.16 7.72
N ARG A 63 -17.76 -3.53 9.01
CA ARG A 63 -16.54 -4.03 9.64
C ARG A 63 -16.18 -5.44 9.17
N LEU A 64 -14.89 -5.65 8.91
CA LEU A 64 -14.28 -6.90 8.46
C LEU A 64 -14.58 -8.08 9.39
N ASN A 65 -14.34 -7.89 10.69
CA ASN A 65 -14.50 -8.94 11.70
C ASN A 65 -15.57 -8.51 12.72
N TRP A 66 -16.39 -9.46 13.14
CA TRP A 66 -17.44 -9.22 14.14
C TRP A 66 -16.84 -8.90 15.52
N TYR A 67 -15.78 -9.62 15.92
CA TYR A 67 -15.13 -9.43 17.21
C TYR A 67 -14.07 -8.32 17.17
N ARG A 68 -14.26 -7.24 17.95
CA ARG A 68 -13.36 -6.07 18.00
C ARG A 68 -11.94 -6.36 18.54
N GLY A 69 -11.74 -7.47 19.25
CA GLY A 69 -10.48 -7.80 19.95
C GLY A 69 -9.59 -8.82 19.24
N GLU A 70 -9.75 -9.03 17.93
CA GLU A 70 -9.02 -10.01 17.11
C GLU A 70 -7.50 -10.00 17.37
N TYR A 71 -6.94 -8.78 17.42
CA TYR A 71 -5.51 -8.52 17.58
C TYR A 71 -5.07 -8.37 19.05
N ARG A 72 -5.98 -8.49 20.03
CA ARG A 72 -5.63 -8.52 21.46
C ARG A 72 -5.34 -9.95 21.91
N THR A 73 -4.29 -10.17 22.71
CA THR A 73 -4.02 -11.47 23.33
C THR A 73 -5.15 -11.77 24.32
N ALA A 74 -5.90 -12.85 24.10
CA ALA A 74 -7.04 -13.19 24.96
C ALA A 74 -6.51 -13.94 26.19
N SER A 75 -6.62 -13.35 27.38
CA SER A 75 -6.17 -13.96 28.63
C SER A 75 -7.28 -14.68 29.42
N ARG A 76 -8.53 -14.66 28.94
CA ARG A 76 -9.69 -15.23 29.63
C ARG A 76 -10.47 -16.20 28.73
N VAL A 77 -10.95 -17.31 29.30
CA VAL A 77 -11.73 -18.37 28.60
C VAL A 77 -12.93 -17.80 27.84
N ASN A 78 -13.66 -16.84 28.43
CA ASN A 78 -14.79 -16.17 27.78
C ASN A 78 -14.39 -15.38 26.53
N ALA A 79 -13.18 -14.82 26.48
CA ALA A 79 -12.66 -14.13 25.30
C ALA A 79 -12.25 -15.11 24.20
N VAL A 80 -11.85 -16.34 24.55
CA VAL A 80 -11.56 -17.41 23.57
C VAL A 80 -12.86 -17.93 22.95
N ALA A 81 -13.89 -18.19 23.76
CA ALA A 81 -15.21 -18.62 23.26
C ALA A 81 -15.86 -17.55 22.36
N ALA A 82 -15.82 -16.27 22.77
CA ALA A 82 -16.33 -15.16 21.97
C ALA A 82 -15.57 -14.98 20.63
N LYS A 83 -14.25 -15.23 20.62
CA LYS A 83 -13.46 -15.25 19.38
C LYS A 83 -13.86 -16.40 18.47
N GLY A 84 -14.02 -17.62 19.02
CA GLY A 84 -14.47 -18.79 18.25
C GLY A 84 -15.85 -18.59 17.62
N LEU A 85 -16.82 -18.10 18.40
CA LEU A 85 -18.15 -17.76 17.90
C LEU A 85 -18.09 -16.64 16.85
N GLY A 86 -17.27 -15.62 17.09
CA GLY A 86 -17.05 -14.53 16.14
C GLY A 86 -16.57 -15.03 14.77
N LYS A 87 -15.69 -16.04 14.73
CA LYS A 87 -15.24 -16.65 13.47
C LYS A 87 -16.37 -17.34 12.71
N LEU A 88 -17.25 -18.07 13.41
CA LEU A 88 -18.41 -18.70 12.77
C LEU A 88 -19.40 -17.66 12.24
N VAL A 89 -19.63 -16.59 13.00
CA VAL A 89 -20.46 -15.46 12.57
C VAL A 89 -19.85 -14.76 11.35
N ASP A 90 -18.53 -14.60 11.31
CA ASP A 90 -17.82 -14.01 10.17
C ASP A 90 -18.03 -14.83 8.88
N VAL A 91 -18.10 -16.17 8.94
CA VAL A 91 -18.44 -17.00 7.76
C VAL A 91 -19.76 -16.56 7.14
N VAL A 92 -20.83 -16.49 7.95
CA VAL A 92 -22.17 -16.13 7.48
C VAL A 92 -22.22 -14.67 7.03
N ARG A 93 -21.60 -13.75 7.79
CA ARG A 93 -21.58 -12.32 7.45
C ARG A 93 -20.82 -12.04 6.17
N THR A 94 -19.64 -12.64 5.98
CA THR A 94 -18.86 -12.49 4.76
C THR A 94 -19.62 -13.07 3.56
N ALA A 95 -20.17 -14.29 3.67
CA ALA A 95 -20.95 -14.88 2.59
C ALA A 95 -22.20 -14.06 2.23
N ALA A 96 -22.92 -13.56 3.25
CA ALA A 96 -24.11 -12.73 3.06
C ALA A 96 -23.79 -11.35 2.48
N TRP A 97 -22.60 -10.80 2.74
CA TRP A 97 -22.13 -9.59 2.10
C TRP A 97 -21.74 -9.86 0.65
N VAL A 98 -20.84 -10.81 0.39
CA VAL A 98 -20.31 -11.14 -0.95
C VAL A 98 -21.41 -11.44 -1.97
N ARG A 99 -22.45 -12.19 -1.59
CA ARG A 99 -23.56 -12.54 -2.50
C ARG A 99 -24.37 -11.34 -3.03
N ARG A 100 -24.16 -10.15 -2.46
CA ARG A 100 -24.86 -8.91 -2.87
C ARG A 100 -24.14 -8.17 -4.00
N HIS A 101 -22.96 -8.64 -4.38
CA HIS A 101 -22.09 -8.00 -5.36
C HIS A 101 -21.92 -8.85 -6.60
N ASP A 102 -21.75 -8.17 -7.72
CA ASP A 102 -21.36 -8.78 -8.99
C ASP A 102 -19.84 -9.05 -9.00
N ALA A 103 -19.06 -8.16 -8.36
CA ALA A 103 -17.64 -8.36 -8.10
C ALA A 103 -17.19 -7.76 -6.76
N VAL A 104 -16.10 -8.31 -6.20
CA VAL A 104 -15.41 -7.74 -5.04
C VAL A 104 -13.95 -7.52 -5.40
N ILE A 105 -13.43 -6.32 -5.13
CA ILE A 105 -12.04 -5.94 -5.36
C ILE A 105 -11.32 -5.83 -4.01
N VAL A 106 -10.14 -6.43 -3.93
CA VAL A 106 -9.15 -6.19 -2.88
C VAL A 106 -8.11 -5.22 -3.47
N PRO A 107 -8.20 -3.90 -3.19
CA PRO A 107 -7.44 -2.90 -3.91
C PRO A 107 -6.05 -2.69 -3.29
N GLY A 108 -5.00 -3.02 -4.04
CA GLY A 108 -3.62 -2.83 -3.61
C GLY A 108 -3.32 -3.55 -2.31
N THR A 109 -2.39 -2.99 -1.53
CA THR A 109 -1.95 -3.43 -0.18
C THR A 109 -0.98 -4.61 -0.11
N GLY A 110 -0.22 -4.67 0.99
CA GLY A 110 0.60 -5.83 1.38
C GLY A 110 -0.21 -6.93 2.06
N VAL A 111 -1.44 -7.21 1.60
CA VAL A 111 -2.36 -8.16 2.23
C VAL A 111 -1.88 -9.61 2.27
N LEU A 112 -0.90 -9.95 1.43
CA LEU A 112 -0.23 -11.25 1.42
C LEU A 112 1.22 -11.15 1.94
N GLU A 113 1.60 -10.03 2.56
CA GLU A 113 2.94 -9.79 3.10
C GLU A 113 3.02 -10.00 4.61
N THR A 114 4.11 -10.60 5.06
CA THR A 114 4.44 -10.80 6.47
C THR A 114 5.34 -9.69 7.03
N THR A 115 5.50 -8.57 6.33
CA THR A 115 6.33 -7.44 6.80
C THR A 115 5.73 -6.74 8.02
N LEU A 116 4.43 -6.94 8.30
CA LEU A 116 3.79 -6.57 9.56
C LEU A 116 3.26 -7.85 10.26
N PRO A 117 3.03 -7.84 11.58
CA PRO A 117 2.57 -9.02 12.32
C PRO A 117 1.22 -9.55 11.83
N LEU A 118 1.23 -10.54 10.92
CA LEU A 118 0.02 -11.23 10.47
C LEU A 118 -0.33 -12.37 11.43
N ARG A 119 -1.47 -12.25 12.10
CA ARG A 119 -2.09 -13.36 12.82
C ARG A 119 -2.91 -14.20 11.83
N PRO A 120 -2.75 -15.54 11.78
CA PRO A 120 -3.49 -16.39 10.82
C PRO A 120 -5.00 -16.16 10.84
N TRP A 121 -5.57 -16.01 12.03
CA TRP A 121 -7.02 -15.85 12.25
C TRP A 121 -7.52 -14.41 12.10
N GLY A 122 -6.63 -13.45 11.83
CA GLY A 122 -6.98 -12.08 11.49
C GLY A 122 -7.30 -11.96 10.00
N PHE A 123 -6.60 -11.05 9.32
CA PHE A 123 -6.82 -10.77 7.90
C PHE A 123 -6.70 -11.99 6.96
N PRO A 124 -5.71 -12.91 7.08
CA PRO A 124 -5.59 -14.06 6.19
C PRO A 124 -6.83 -14.95 6.17
N TYR A 125 -7.45 -15.15 7.34
CA TYR A 125 -8.72 -15.87 7.47
C TYR A 125 -9.87 -15.14 6.78
N SER A 126 -10.02 -13.82 7.01
CA SER A 126 -11.08 -13.03 6.37
C SER A 126 -10.93 -13.01 4.84
N LEU A 127 -9.69 -12.95 4.32
CA LEU A 127 -9.43 -13.05 2.89
C LEU A 127 -9.79 -14.43 2.31
N PHE A 128 -9.50 -15.51 3.06
CA PHE A 128 -9.91 -16.86 2.67
C PHE A 128 -11.43 -16.97 2.59
N LEU A 129 -12.15 -16.49 3.61
CA LEU A 129 -13.61 -16.48 3.61
C LEU A 129 -14.18 -15.69 2.43
N LEU A 130 -13.59 -14.53 2.11
CA LEU A 130 -13.99 -13.72 0.96
C LEU A 130 -13.90 -14.53 -0.34
N CYS A 131 -12.73 -15.10 -0.61
CA CYS A 131 -12.48 -15.80 -1.87
C CYS A 131 -13.30 -17.09 -1.97
N ALA A 132 -13.44 -17.83 -0.86
CA ALA A 132 -14.28 -19.02 -0.79
C ALA A 132 -15.75 -18.69 -1.01
N ALA A 133 -16.28 -17.65 -0.33
CA ALA A 133 -17.65 -17.20 -0.51
C ALA A 133 -17.89 -16.76 -1.96
N GLY A 134 -17.00 -15.97 -2.55
CA GLY A 134 -17.14 -15.53 -3.94
C GLY A 134 -17.18 -16.70 -4.91
N ARG A 135 -16.32 -17.72 -4.69
CA ARG A 135 -16.30 -18.92 -5.53
C ARG A 135 -17.58 -19.76 -5.42
N LEU A 136 -18.22 -19.77 -4.25
CA LEU A 136 -19.46 -20.49 -3.98
C LEU A 136 -20.70 -19.73 -4.47
N THR A 137 -20.71 -18.40 -4.39
CA THR A 137 -21.84 -17.55 -4.80
C THR A 137 -21.77 -17.12 -6.27
N GLY A 138 -20.63 -17.36 -6.94
CA GLY A 138 -20.39 -16.90 -8.30
C GLY A 138 -19.93 -15.43 -8.39
N THR A 139 -19.75 -14.74 -7.26
CA THR A 139 -19.23 -13.37 -7.21
C THR A 139 -17.76 -13.35 -7.58
N ARG A 140 -17.36 -12.53 -8.55
CA ARG A 140 -15.97 -12.47 -9.01
C ARG A 140 -15.10 -11.67 -8.04
N VAL A 141 -14.19 -12.36 -7.35
CA VAL A 141 -13.23 -11.72 -6.43
C VAL A 141 -11.92 -11.44 -7.17
N GLY A 142 -11.48 -10.19 -7.17
CA GLY A 142 -10.22 -9.75 -7.77
C GLY A 142 -9.20 -9.27 -6.74
N LEU A 143 -8.00 -9.82 -6.77
CA LEU A 143 -6.84 -9.35 -6.01
C LEU A 143 -6.00 -8.45 -6.93
N VAL A 144 -6.02 -7.14 -6.68
CA VAL A 144 -5.53 -6.13 -7.64
C VAL A 144 -4.25 -5.48 -7.15
N SER A 145 -3.12 -5.69 -7.85
CA SER A 145 -1.79 -5.22 -7.45
C SER A 145 -1.45 -5.52 -5.99
N VAL A 146 -1.72 -6.75 -5.54
CA VAL A 146 -1.42 -7.13 -4.16
C VAL A 146 0.07 -7.39 -3.99
N GLY A 147 0.63 -6.94 -2.86
CA GLY A 147 1.96 -7.32 -2.40
C GLY A 147 1.93 -8.69 -1.72
N ALA A 148 2.99 -9.47 -1.90
CA ALA A 148 3.19 -10.77 -1.26
C ALA A 148 4.65 -10.98 -0.86
N GLY A 149 4.87 -11.77 0.19
CA GLY A 149 6.21 -12.13 0.64
C GLY A 149 6.29 -13.58 1.12
N PRO A 150 7.49 -14.10 1.39
CA PRO A 150 7.66 -15.43 1.97
C PRO A 150 6.91 -15.56 3.30
N ILE A 151 6.21 -16.69 3.49
CA ILE A 151 5.42 -16.96 4.70
C ILE A 151 5.91 -18.25 5.36
N GLY A 152 6.72 -18.10 6.42
CA GLY A 152 7.20 -19.23 7.23
C GLY A 152 6.08 -19.92 8.02
N ASN A 153 5.14 -19.14 8.59
CA ASN A 153 4.03 -19.66 9.38
C ASN A 153 3.08 -20.53 8.54
N ARG A 154 2.94 -21.82 8.88
CA ARG A 154 2.19 -22.80 8.08
C ARG A 154 0.70 -22.44 7.94
N PRO A 155 -0.06 -22.12 9.01
CA PRO A 155 -1.46 -21.71 8.87
C PRO A 155 -1.66 -20.49 7.97
N THR A 156 -0.88 -19.42 8.17
CA THR A 156 -0.98 -18.22 7.32
C THR A 156 -0.68 -18.57 5.86
N ARG A 157 0.38 -19.37 5.61
CA ARG A 157 0.74 -19.80 4.25
C ARG A 157 -0.39 -20.57 3.57
N VAL A 158 -1.04 -21.49 4.29
CA VAL A 158 -2.15 -22.29 3.76
C VAL A 158 -3.34 -21.40 3.40
N LEU A 159 -3.74 -20.49 4.30
CA LEU A 159 -4.84 -19.56 4.05
C LEU A 159 -4.55 -18.66 2.84
N THR A 160 -3.38 -18.00 2.80
CA THR A 160 -2.94 -17.16 1.66
C THR A 160 -2.96 -17.93 0.35
N ARG A 161 -2.43 -19.16 0.33
CA ARG A 161 -2.42 -20.02 -0.86
C ARG A 161 -3.83 -20.35 -1.35
N TRP A 162 -4.74 -20.70 -0.45
CA TRP A 162 -6.11 -21.03 -0.84
C TRP A 162 -6.90 -19.80 -1.28
N SER A 163 -6.77 -18.67 -0.58
CA SER A 163 -7.39 -17.40 -0.96
C SER A 163 -7.05 -17.03 -2.41
N THR A 164 -5.76 -17.07 -2.75
CA THR A 164 -5.30 -16.74 -4.11
C THR A 164 -5.80 -17.74 -5.15
N ARG A 165 -5.79 -19.05 -4.87
CA ARG A 165 -6.34 -20.06 -5.81
C ARG A 165 -7.83 -19.91 -6.07
N LEU A 166 -8.59 -19.36 -5.12
CA LEU A 166 -10.04 -19.17 -5.23
C LEU A 166 -10.43 -17.84 -5.89
N ALA A 167 -9.50 -16.87 -5.97
CA ALA A 167 -9.75 -15.59 -6.62
C ALA A 167 -9.96 -15.74 -8.14
N ALA A 168 -10.91 -14.97 -8.68
CA ALA A 168 -11.24 -14.95 -10.10
C ALA A 168 -10.22 -14.14 -10.93
N TYR A 169 -9.59 -13.14 -10.32
CA TYR A 169 -8.52 -12.35 -10.91
C TYR A 169 -7.40 -12.13 -9.89
N ARG A 170 -6.15 -12.21 -10.35
CA ARG A 170 -4.97 -11.92 -9.54
C ARG A 170 -4.00 -11.08 -10.34
N SER A 171 -3.44 -10.08 -9.68
CA SER A 171 -2.31 -9.33 -10.18
C SER A 171 -1.43 -8.88 -9.02
N TYR A 172 -0.15 -8.72 -9.31
CA TYR A 172 0.86 -8.36 -8.33
C TYR A 172 1.46 -7.01 -8.65
N ARG A 173 1.87 -6.26 -7.62
CA ARG A 173 2.50 -4.95 -7.81
C ARG A 173 3.99 -5.01 -8.17
N ASP A 174 4.61 -6.17 -7.98
CA ASP A 174 6.03 -6.39 -8.23
C ASP A 174 6.31 -7.88 -8.51
N THR A 175 7.45 -8.17 -9.14
CA THR A 175 7.86 -9.53 -9.50
C THR A 175 8.14 -10.38 -8.26
N HIS A 176 8.70 -9.78 -7.22
CA HIS A 176 8.96 -10.44 -5.94
C HIS A 176 7.69 -11.05 -5.34
N SER A 177 6.59 -10.32 -5.36
CA SER A 177 5.28 -10.73 -4.87
C SER A 177 4.74 -11.92 -5.66
N ARG A 178 4.79 -11.85 -7.00
CA ARG A 178 4.38 -12.97 -7.86
C ARG A 178 5.23 -14.21 -7.61
N ASP A 179 6.54 -14.04 -7.49
CA ASP A 179 7.48 -15.15 -7.34
C ASP A 179 7.38 -15.78 -5.93
N ALA A 180 7.09 -14.99 -4.89
CA ALA A 180 6.76 -15.49 -3.56
C ALA A 180 5.51 -16.38 -3.59
N MET A 181 4.46 -15.97 -4.31
CA MET A 181 3.26 -16.79 -4.49
C MET A 181 3.54 -18.08 -5.28
N ARG A 182 4.38 -18.00 -6.31
CA ARG A 182 4.85 -19.17 -7.07
C ARG A 182 5.60 -20.15 -6.16
N ALA A 183 6.51 -19.66 -5.33
CA ALA A 183 7.26 -20.48 -4.37
C ALA A 183 6.35 -21.16 -3.33
N MET A 184 5.19 -20.56 -3.02
CA MET A 184 4.16 -21.17 -2.17
C MET A 184 3.26 -22.18 -2.91
N GLY A 185 3.55 -22.48 -4.18
CA GLY A 185 2.84 -23.48 -4.99
C GLY A 185 1.49 -23.00 -5.51
N VAL A 186 1.38 -21.70 -5.84
CA VAL A 186 0.30 -21.13 -6.65
C VAL A 186 0.78 -21.02 -8.09
N ASP A 187 -0.07 -21.43 -9.04
CA ASP A 187 0.21 -21.23 -10.46
C ASP A 187 0.00 -19.76 -10.81
N THR A 188 1.11 -19.08 -11.14
CA THR A 188 1.15 -17.66 -11.49
C THR A 188 1.41 -17.43 -12.98
N ALA A 189 1.29 -18.45 -13.84
CA ALA A 189 1.59 -18.33 -15.27
C ALA A 189 0.69 -17.33 -16.02
N ARG A 190 -0.52 -17.07 -15.49
CA ARG A 190 -1.48 -16.10 -16.04
C ARG A 190 -1.59 -14.82 -15.21
N ASP A 191 -0.79 -14.70 -14.16
CA ASP A 191 -0.87 -13.56 -13.25
C ASP A 191 0.15 -12.51 -13.67
N GLU A 192 -0.37 -11.34 -14.04
CA GLU A 192 0.45 -10.22 -14.51
C GLU A 192 1.01 -9.37 -13.36
N VAL A 193 2.13 -8.72 -13.64
CA VAL A 193 2.78 -7.76 -12.73
C VAL A 193 2.53 -6.34 -13.25
N TYR A 194 1.78 -5.57 -12.49
CA TYR A 194 1.53 -4.15 -12.76
C TYR A 194 2.27 -3.28 -11.75
N ALA A 195 2.24 -1.99 -11.96
CA ALA A 195 2.73 -1.05 -10.98
C ALA A 195 1.78 -0.95 -9.77
N ASP A 196 2.28 -0.32 -8.70
CA ASP A 196 1.46 0.06 -7.57
C ASP A 196 0.31 0.99 -8.02
N LEU A 197 -0.91 0.73 -7.54
CA LEU A 197 -2.12 1.46 -7.96
C LEU A 197 -2.00 2.96 -7.66
N VAL A 198 -1.27 3.34 -6.62
CA VAL A 198 -1.07 4.73 -6.21
C VAL A 198 -0.47 5.58 -7.34
N PHE A 199 0.21 4.98 -8.31
CA PHE A 199 0.69 5.71 -9.49
C PHE A 199 -0.43 6.20 -10.43
N ALA A 200 -1.68 5.76 -10.27
CA ALA A 200 -2.84 6.32 -10.96
C ALA A 200 -3.53 7.47 -10.19
N LEU A 201 -3.10 7.79 -8.96
CA LEU A 201 -3.59 8.99 -8.30
C LEU A 201 -3.16 10.26 -9.06
N PRO A 202 -3.99 11.32 -9.03
CA PRO A 202 -3.60 12.60 -9.58
C PRO A 202 -2.39 13.15 -8.82
N ALA A 203 -1.35 13.54 -9.55
CA ALA A 203 -0.26 14.29 -8.95
C ALA A 203 -0.73 15.73 -8.68
N PRO A 204 -0.33 16.35 -7.55
CA PRO A 204 -0.54 17.77 -7.36
C PRO A 204 0.13 18.56 -8.49
N VAL A 205 -0.47 19.68 -8.89
CA VAL A 205 0.16 20.60 -9.84
C VAL A 205 1.41 21.15 -9.18
N ALA A 206 2.56 21.01 -9.85
CA ALA A 206 3.79 21.61 -9.38
C ALA A 206 3.59 23.14 -9.36
N ASN A 207 3.64 23.74 -8.18
CA ASN A 207 3.84 25.18 -8.11
C ASN A 207 5.26 25.46 -8.62
N GLU A 208 5.42 26.53 -9.41
CA GLU A 208 6.76 26.96 -9.83
C GLU A 208 7.67 27.07 -8.59
N PRO A 209 8.93 26.60 -8.66
CA PRO A 209 9.84 26.74 -7.54
C PRO A 209 10.02 28.23 -7.23
N ALA A 210 9.39 28.69 -6.15
CA ALA A 210 9.78 29.93 -5.50
C ALA A 210 11.29 29.78 -5.21
N GLY A 211 12.12 30.71 -5.68
CA GLY A 211 13.59 30.54 -5.79
C GLY A 211 14.40 30.23 -4.52
N ALA A 212 13.77 29.83 -3.41
CA ALA A 212 14.41 29.22 -2.25
C ALA A 212 14.46 27.69 -2.38
N PRO A 213 15.51 27.02 -1.88
CA PRO A 213 15.58 25.56 -1.83
C PRO A 213 14.43 24.98 -1.01
N GLY A 214 13.82 23.90 -1.49
CA GLY A 214 12.78 23.17 -0.76
C GLY A 214 13.35 22.42 0.45
N PRO A 215 12.50 21.93 1.36
CA PRO A 215 12.97 21.09 2.45
C PRO A 215 13.49 19.73 1.95
N VAL A 216 14.28 19.07 2.78
CA VAL A 216 14.51 17.63 2.66
C VAL A 216 13.38 16.92 3.39
N CYS A 217 12.60 16.12 2.68
CA CYS A 217 11.56 15.32 3.30
C CYS A 217 12.15 14.00 3.81
N VAL A 218 11.96 13.70 5.10
CA VAL A 218 12.45 12.45 5.71
C VAL A 218 11.27 11.60 6.18
N GLY A 219 10.98 10.53 5.45
CA GLY A 219 9.91 9.59 5.75
C GLY A 219 10.32 8.55 6.79
N VAL A 220 9.72 8.62 7.97
CA VAL A 220 10.05 7.74 9.10
C VAL A 220 9.05 6.60 9.26
N MET A 221 9.47 5.54 9.92
CA MET A 221 8.65 4.36 10.18
C MET A 221 8.94 3.81 11.59
N ASP A 222 7.91 3.34 12.28
CA ASP A 222 8.08 2.51 13.48
C ASP A 222 8.63 1.12 13.11
N PHE A 223 9.91 1.09 12.80
CA PHE A 223 10.58 -0.06 12.21
C PHE A 223 11.28 -0.91 13.27
N HIS A 224 10.96 -2.21 13.28
CA HIS A 224 11.45 -3.19 14.26
C HIS A 224 11.99 -4.48 13.59
N GLY A 225 12.30 -4.43 12.29
CA GLY A 225 12.62 -5.63 11.51
C GLY A 225 11.37 -6.40 11.04
N ASN A 226 11.53 -7.67 10.67
CA ASN A 226 10.45 -8.54 10.20
C ASN A 226 9.97 -9.53 11.29
N ASN A 227 8.93 -10.32 10.97
CA ASN A 227 8.33 -11.27 11.91
C ASN A 227 9.29 -12.36 12.44
N ASP A 228 10.37 -12.67 11.73
CA ASP A 228 11.35 -13.68 12.13
C ASP A 228 12.48 -13.08 12.98
N GLU A 229 12.58 -11.74 13.04
CA GLU A 229 13.61 -10.98 13.76
C GLU A 229 13.12 -10.43 15.12
N ARG A 230 11.99 -10.94 15.64
CA ARG A 230 11.35 -10.39 16.85
C ARG A 230 12.26 -10.33 18.07
N ASP A 231 13.20 -11.26 18.21
CA ASP A 231 14.14 -11.29 19.33
C ASP A 231 15.17 -10.13 19.29
N ARG A 232 15.32 -9.48 18.14
CA ARG A 232 16.21 -8.33 17.90
C ARG A 232 15.46 -7.03 17.60
N ALA A 233 14.14 -7.02 17.74
CA ALA A 233 13.28 -5.91 17.35
C ALA A 233 13.73 -4.57 17.95
N GLU A 234 14.01 -4.54 19.27
CA GLU A 234 14.43 -3.33 19.97
C GLU A 234 15.82 -2.83 19.54
N GLU A 235 16.75 -3.75 19.25
CA GLU A 235 18.09 -3.44 18.74
C GLU A 235 17.99 -2.78 17.36
N ILE A 236 17.22 -3.37 16.46
CA ILE A 236 16.98 -2.87 15.09
C ILE A 236 16.32 -1.49 15.16
N HIS A 237 15.29 -1.34 15.98
CA HIS A 237 14.59 -0.06 16.13
C HIS A 237 15.51 1.04 16.63
N ARG A 238 16.31 0.76 17.66
CA ARG A 238 17.27 1.73 18.22
C ARG A 238 18.31 2.15 17.18
N ARG A 239 18.86 1.20 16.43
CA ARG A 239 19.86 1.49 15.38
C ARG A 239 19.25 2.33 14.25
N TYR A 240 18.05 1.99 13.82
CA TYR A 240 17.30 2.75 12.82
C TYR A 240 17.07 4.20 13.27
N LEU A 241 16.57 4.37 14.50
CA LEU A 241 16.27 5.69 15.08
C LEU A 241 17.54 6.53 15.25
N ASP A 242 18.63 5.95 15.78
CA ASP A 242 19.91 6.66 15.94
C ASP A 242 20.48 7.10 14.59
N GLY A 243 20.56 6.19 13.62
CA GLY A 243 21.08 6.51 12.28
C GLY A 243 20.26 7.60 11.58
N THR A 244 18.93 7.53 11.66
CA THR A 244 18.03 8.54 11.08
C THR A 244 18.17 9.89 11.80
N THR A 245 18.28 9.89 13.14
CA THR A 245 18.47 11.11 13.94
C THR A 245 19.80 11.77 13.61
N ARG A 246 20.90 11.00 13.50
CA ARG A 246 22.22 11.51 13.09
C ARG A 246 22.19 12.13 11.71
N PHE A 247 21.52 11.48 10.75
CA PHE A 247 21.33 12.04 9.41
C PHE A 247 20.57 13.37 9.44
N VAL A 248 19.46 13.46 10.18
CA VAL A 248 18.70 14.72 10.33
C VAL A 248 19.54 15.81 11.00
N ARG A 249 20.33 15.49 12.02
CA ARG A 249 21.26 16.44 12.65
C ARG A 249 22.29 16.98 11.66
N ALA A 250 22.82 16.13 10.78
CA ALA A 250 23.77 16.55 9.75
C ALA A 250 23.12 17.53 8.75
N LEU A 251 21.88 17.28 8.33
CA LEU A 251 21.13 18.22 7.48
C LEU A 251 20.90 19.57 8.17
N VAL A 252 20.53 19.56 9.45
CA VAL A 252 20.35 20.78 10.25
C VAL A 252 21.66 21.55 10.41
N ALA A 253 22.79 20.85 10.61
CA ALA A 253 24.12 21.49 10.67
C ALA A 253 24.49 22.16 9.34
N ASP A 254 24.06 21.59 8.21
CA ASP A 254 24.19 22.17 6.86
C ASP A 254 23.10 23.24 6.57
N ASN A 255 22.35 23.70 7.59
CA ASN A 255 21.26 24.68 7.52
C ASN A 255 20.14 24.30 6.53
N ARG A 256 19.87 23.00 6.37
CA ARG A 256 18.80 22.47 5.52
C ARG A 256 17.52 22.28 6.33
N PRO A 257 16.38 22.85 5.90
CA PRO A 257 15.08 22.56 6.50
C PRO A 257 14.72 21.09 6.30
N VAL A 258 14.25 20.43 7.35
CA VAL A 258 13.82 19.02 7.33
C VAL A 258 12.32 18.94 7.61
N ARG A 259 11.61 18.23 6.74
CA ARG A 259 10.19 17.91 6.90
C ARG A 259 10.01 16.42 7.13
N LEU A 260 9.76 16.01 8.38
CA LEU A 260 9.49 14.63 8.72
C LEU A 260 8.11 14.22 8.18
N LEU A 261 8.05 13.07 7.52
CA LEU A 261 6.81 12.48 7.00
C LEU A 261 6.53 11.18 7.75
N THR A 262 5.28 10.99 8.14
CA THR A 262 4.75 9.70 8.63
C THR A 262 3.89 9.07 7.54
N GLY A 263 3.48 7.82 7.72
CA GLY A 263 2.38 7.28 6.91
C GLY A 263 1.52 6.25 7.64
N ASP A 264 1.78 6.02 8.92
CA ASP A 264 0.95 5.32 9.89
C ASP A 264 0.83 6.14 11.16
N GLU A 265 -0.22 5.90 11.93
CA GLU A 265 -0.35 6.46 13.29
C GLU A 265 0.76 5.96 14.22
N LEU A 266 1.27 4.74 13.98
CA LEU A 266 2.40 4.17 14.71
C LEU A 266 3.72 4.92 14.48
N ASP A 267 3.85 5.66 13.38
CA ASP A 267 5.08 6.37 13.05
C ASP A 267 5.20 7.71 13.82
N ARG A 268 4.12 8.22 14.42
CA ARG A 268 4.11 9.52 15.13
C ARG A 268 5.10 9.61 16.29
N PRO A 269 5.21 8.61 17.19
CA PRO A 269 6.21 8.65 18.26
C PRO A 269 7.66 8.69 17.73
N VAL A 270 7.93 8.06 16.58
CA VAL A 270 9.26 8.11 15.94
C VAL A 270 9.59 9.52 15.47
N ALA A 271 8.63 10.18 14.79
CA ALA A 271 8.81 11.56 14.37
C ALA A 271 9.02 12.51 15.56
N ALA A 272 8.22 12.35 16.62
CA ALA A 272 8.37 13.14 17.85
C ALA A 272 9.73 12.94 18.52
N ALA A 273 10.19 11.69 18.64
CA ALA A 273 11.50 11.38 19.20
C ALA A 273 12.65 12.04 18.42
N ILE A 274 12.57 12.11 17.09
CA ILE A 274 13.57 12.79 16.26
C ILE A 274 13.52 14.32 16.48
N VAL A 275 12.32 14.92 16.53
CA VAL A 275 12.16 16.35 16.82
C VAL A 275 12.80 16.71 18.17
N ASP A 276 12.45 15.97 19.22
CA ASP A 276 12.95 16.19 20.57
C ASP A 276 14.48 15.99 20.65
N ALA A 277 14.99 14.95 19.99
CA ALA A 277 16.42 14.65 19.99
C ALA A 277 17.25 15.65 19.19
N VAL A 278 16.69 16.26 18.13
CA VAL A 278 17.40 17.24 17.31
C VAL A 278 17.29 18.64 17.92
N GLY A 279 16.15 19.01 18.50
CA GLY A 279 15.95 20.27 19.22
C GLY A 279 16.11 21.53 18.37
N SER A 280 15.89 21.44 17.06
CA SER A 280 16.07 22.54 16.10
C SER A 280 14.75 22.99 15.47
N PRO A 281 14.50 24.30 15.32
CA PRO A 281 13.32 24.82 14.62
C PRO A 281 13.30 24.49 13.12
N LEU A 282 14.42 24.03 12.56
CA LEU A 282 14.50 23.60 11.16
C LEU A 282 13.83 22.24 10.92
N VAL A 283 13.49 21.48 11.97
CA VAL A 283 12.84 20.18 11.86
C VAL A 283 11.35 20.32 12.16
N THR A 284 10.53 20.03 11.16
CA THR A 284 9.06 20.10 11.27
C THR A 284 8.43 18.76 10.89
N VAL A 285 7.24 18.48 11.40
CA VAL A 285 6.48 17.26 11.05
C VAL A 285 5.32 17.64 10.12
N ALA A 286 5.16 16.93 9.01
CA ALA A 286 4.02 17.11 8.13
C ALA A 286 2.74 16.57 8.76
N GLU A 287 1.65 17.34 8.69
CA GLU A 287 0.30 16.87 9.05
C GLU A 287 -0.40 16.27 7.83
N ALA A 288 0.19 15.24 7.23
CA ALA A 288 -0.37 14.60 6.06
C ALA A 288 -1.43 13.56 6.45
N ALA A 289 -2.68 13.80 6.07
CA ALA A 289 -3.79 12.88 6.34
C ALA A 289 -4.07 11.93 5.17
N SER A 290 -3.54 12.17 3.97
CA SER A 290 -3.72 11.37 2.75
C SER A 290 -2.41 11.15 1.99
N LEU A 291 -2.42 10.22 1.02
CA LEU A 291 -1.36 10.19 0.02
C LEU A 291 -1.33 11.45 -0.85
N ALA A 292 -2.46 12.12 -1.08
CA ALA A 292 -2.50 13.40 -1.78
C ALA A 292 -1.74 14.49 -1.00
N ASP A 293 -1.88 14.53 0.32
CA ASP A 293 -1.15 15.48 1.18
C ASP A 293 0.34 15.11 1.24
N LEU A 294 0.68 13.81 1.34
CA LEU A 294 2.07 13.36 1.22
C LEU A 294 2.68 13.73 -0.15
N MET A 295 1.91 13.64 -1.23
CA MET A 295 2.36 14.08 -2.55
C MET A 295 2.58 15.60 -2.60
N LYS A 296 1.76 16.41 -1.92
CA LYS A 296 2.01 17.87 -1.83
C LYS A 296 3.30 18.16 -1.06
N GLU A 297 3.52 17.50 0.06
CA GLU A 297 4.75 17.66 0.86
C GLU A 297 5.99 17.26 0.05
N THR A 298 5.94 16.11 -0.63
CA THR A 298 7.07 15.59 -1.42
C THR A 298 7.28 16.33 -2.74
N ALA A 299 6.24 16.93 -3.34
CA ALA A 299 6.38 17.73 -4.56
C ALA A 299 7.20 19.00 -4.32
N CYS A 300 7.13 19.56 -3.12
CA CYS A 300 7.90 20.73 -2.71
C CYS A 300 9.33 20.39 -2.25
N ALA A 301 9.69 19.11 -2.18
CA ALA A 301 10.97 18.68 -1.62
C ALA A 301 12.12 18.77 -2.63
N ASP A 302 13.29 19.17 -2.15
CA ASP A 302 14.53 19.09 -2.92
C ASP A 302 14.92 17.62 -3.17
N ALA A 303 14.78 16.82 -2.11
CA ALA A 303 15.00 15.39 -2.10
C ALA A 303 14.18 14.73 -0.98
N VAL A 304 13.91 13.44 -1.13
CA VAL A 304 13.17 12.61 -0.18
C VAL A 304 14.04 11.45 0.28
N VAL A 305 14.18 11.28 1.59
CA VAL A 305 14.80 10.09 2.20
C VAL A 305 13.75 9.36 3.01
N ALA A 306 13.28 8.19 2.56
CA ALA A 306 12.10 7.57 3.15
C ALA A 306 12.25 6.07 3.42
N THR A 307 11.72 5.64 4.57
CA THR A 307 11.66 4.23 4.97
C THR A 307 10.34 3.60 4.58
N ARG A 308 9.23 4.28 4.91
CA ARG A 308 7.89 3.76 4.65
C ARG A 308 7.58 3.77 3.15
N TYR A 309 7.11 2.61 2.68
CA TYR A 309 6.94 2.32 1.25
C TYR A 309 6.13 3.36 0.49
N HIS A 310 5.00 3.83 1.05
CA HIS A 310 4.17 4.81 0.35
C HIS A 310 4.71 6.24 0.38
N ASN A 311 5.61 6.60 1.31
CA ASN A 311 6.37 7.85 1.20
C ASN A 311 7.32 7.80 -0.01
N ILE A 312 7.96 6.64 -0.25
CA ILE A 312 8.79 6.39 -1.43
C ILE A 312 7.92 6.47 -2.71
N VAL A 313 6.78 5.78 -2.76
CA VAL A 313 5.86 5.82 -3.92
C VAL A 313 5.40 7.24 -4.22
N CYS A 314 4.96 8.01 -3.21
CA CYS A 314 4.52 9.40 -3.40
C CYS A 314 5.64 10.28 -3.95
N ALA A 315 6.86 10.17 -3.40
CA ALA A 315 8.02 10.93 -3.86
C ALA A 315 8.38 10.62 -5.33
N LEU A 316 8.42 9.33 -5.68
CA LEU A 316 8.69 8.89 -7.06
C LEU A 316 7.59 9.37 -8.02
N LYS A 317 6.32 9.29 -7.61
CA LYS A 317 5.15 9.72 -8.40
C LYS A 317 5.19 11.21 -8.74
N VAL A 318 5.62 12.06 -7.81
CA VAL A 318 5.78 13.51 -8.04
C VAL A 318 7.13 13.88 -8.68
N GLY A 319 7.98 12.89 -8.95
CA GLY A 319 9.28 13.10 -9.59
C GLY A 319 10.34 13.71 -8.68
N ALA A 320 10.21 13.57 -7.36
CA ALA A 320 11.20 14.04 -6.41
C ALA A 320 12.42 13.09 -6.35
N PRO A 321 13.67 13.59 -6.35
CA PRO A 321 14.86 12.79 -6.09
C PRO A 321 14.68 12.01 -4.79
N THR A 322 14.80 10.68 -4.85
CA THR A 322 14.43 9.80 -3.75
C THR A 322 15.59 8.86 -3.39
N LEU A 323 15.87 8.72 -2.08
CA LEU A 323 16.77 7.74 -1.48
C LEU A 323 15.95 6.88 -0.52
N ALA A 324 15.92 5.56 -0.76
CA ALA A 324 15.14 4.64 0.05
C ALA A 324 15.97 4.13 1.24
N LEU A 325 15.44 4.26 2.45
CA LEU A 325 15.82 3.44 3.60
C LEU A 325 15.07 2.11 3.50
N SER A 326 15.59 1.21 2.68
CA SER A 326 14.98 -0.07 2.33
C SER A 326 14.93 -1.02 3.53
N TYR A 327 13.72 -1.36 3.97
CA TYR A 327 13.47 -2.39 4.98
C TYR A 327 13.10 -3.75 4.37
N SER A 328 12.81 -3.79 3.07
CA SER A 328 12.40 -4.99 2.34
C SER A 328 12.61 -4.87 0.83
N ALA A 329 12.70 -6.02 0.16
CA ALA A 329 12.97 -6.13 -1.29
C ALA A 329 11.96 -5.39 -2.17
N LYS A 330 10.74 -5.11 -1.68
CA LYS A 330 9.74 -4.31 -2.41
C LYS A 330 10.20 -2.87 -2.63
N SER A 331 10.88 -2.25 -1.64
CA SER A 331 11.42 -0.90 -1.80
C SER A 331 12.52 -0.91 -2.84
N ASP A 332 13.42 -1.90 -2.80
CA ASP A 332 14.50 -2.01 -3.79
C ASP A 332 13.99 -2.26 -5.21
N THR A 333 12.96 -3.11 -5.34
CA THR A 333 12.33 -3.41 -6.64
C THR A 333 11.68 -2.17 -7.23
N LEU A 334 10.92 -1.42 -6.41
CA LEU A 334 10.32 -0.15 -6.81
C LEU A 334 11.38 0.89 -7.22
N MET A 335 12.44 1.03 -6.42
CA MET A 335 13.53 1.96 -6.71
C MET A 335 14.21 1.58 -8.02
N ALA A 336 14.53 0.30 -8.24
CA ALA A 336 15.12 -0.17 -9.48
C ALA A 336 14.21 0.07 -10.70
N GLU A 337 12.91 -0.20 -10.58
CA GLU A 337 11.91 0.05 -11.62
C GLU A 337 11.86 1.53 -12.03
N MET A 338 12.00 2.43 -11.06
CA MET A 338 11.98 3.88 -11.27
C MET A 338 13.36 4.46 -11.63
N GLY A 339 14.37 3.62 -11.87
CA GLY A 339 15.73 4.08 -12.23
C GLY A 339 16.56 4.60 -11.05
N MET A 340 16.11 4.34 -9.83
CA MET A 340 16.70 4.80 -8.57
C MET A 340 17.41 3.70 -7.78
N GLY A 341 17.68 2.54 -8.39
CA GLY A 341 18.24 1.37 -7.70
C GLY A 341 19.62 1.58 -7.03
N ALA A 342 20.38 2.59 -7.45
CA ALA A 342 21.63 2.99 -6.78
C ALA A 342 21.40 3.71 -5.45
N TYR A 343 20.21 4.26 -5.24
CA TYR A 343 19.80 5.04 -4.08
C TYR A 343 18.94 4.19 -3.13
N CYS A 344 19.46 3.03 -2.78
CA CYS A 344 18.93 2.15 -1.74
C CYS A 344 19.94 2.05 -0.59
N HIS A 345 19.45 2.22 0.64
CA HIS A 345 20.24 2.10 1.86
C HIS A 345 19.50 1.19 2.86
N PRO A 346 20.15 0.19 3.48
CA PRO A 346 19.48 -0.77 4.34
C PRO A 346 19.00 -0.14 5.66
N ALA A 347 17.69 -0.19 5.93
CA ALA A 347 17.10 0.37 7.16
C ALA A 347 17.47 -0.42 8.44
N ARG A 348 17.86 -1.70 8.31
CA ARG A 348 18.33 -2.53 9.43
C ARG A 348 19.69 -2.10 9.94
N GLU A 349 20.51 -1.58 9.04
CA GLU A 349 21.90 -1.27 9.27
C GLU A 349 22.17 0.17 8.86
N THR A 350 21.32 1.09 9.32
CA THR A 350 21.41 2.51 8.96
C THR A 350 22.77 3.07 9.39
N ASP A 351 23.61 3.32 8.39
CA ASP A 351 24.90 3.97 8.52
C ASP A 351 24.71 5.43 8.11
N ALA A 352 24.70 6.32 9.10
CA ALA A 352 24.39 7.73 8.89
C ALA A 352 25.40 8.43 7.97
N ASP A 353 26.68 8.04 8.02
CA ASP A 353 27.74 8.70 7.26
C ASP A 353 27.63 8.29 5.78
N ARG A 354 27.47 6.99 5.51
CA ARG A 354 27.21 6.48 4.16
C ARG A 354 25.87 6.98 3.61
N LEU A 355 24.84 7.08 4.44
CA LEU A 355 23.53 7.61 4.04
C LEU A 355 23.66 9.08 3.58
N LEU A 356 24.44 9.88 4.31
CA LEU A 356 24.71 11.27 3.96
C LEU A 356 25.52 11.40 2.66
N GLU A 357 26.48 10.51 2.42
CA GLU A 357 27.21 10.46 1.14
C GLU A 357 26.29 10.15 -0.04
N GLN A 358 25.43 9.13 0.08
CA GLN A 358 24.44 8.78 -0.94
C GLN A 358 23.45 9.92 -1.18
N PHE A 359 23.03 10.61 -0.11
CA PHE A 359 22.18 11.79 -0.21
C PHE A 359 22.85 12.93 -0.99
N ARG A 360 24.10 13.26 -0.67
CA ARG A 360 24.86 14.31 -1.38
C ARG A 360 25.11 13.96 -2.84
N GLU A 361 25.31 12.67 -3.16
CA GLU A 361 25.35 12.20 -4.55
C GLU A 361 24.00 12.38 -5.26
N LEU A 362 22.90 12.01 -4.62
CA LEU A 362 21.54 12.19 -5.14
C LEU A 362 21.26 13.66 -5.46
N GLU A 363 21.65 14.59 -4.58
CA GLU A 363 21.46 16.02 -4.80
C GLU A 363 22.24 16.54 -6.01
N ARG A 364 23.50 16.14 -6.14
CA ARG A 364 24.32 16.49 -7.32
C ARG A 364 23.72 15.97 -8.62
N ASN A 365 23.07 14.81 -8.58
CA ASN A 365 22.44 14.17 -9.74
C ASN A 365 20.95 14.53 -9.92
N SER A 366 20.41 15.45 -9.11
CA SER A 366 18.97 15.74 -9.02
C SER A 366 18.31 16.04 -10.38
N ALA A 367 18.94 16.85 -11.24
CA ALA A 367 18.41 17.20 -12.56
C ALA A 367 18.31 15.98 -13.51
N HIS A 368 19.26 15.05 -13.43
CA HIS A 368 19.20 13.80 -14.20
C HIS A 368 18.13 12.85 -13.63
N VAL A 369 18.07 12.75 -12.30
CA VAL A 369 17.07 11.94 -11.60
C VAL A 369 15.65 12.39 -11.90
N ARG A 370 15.36 13.70 -11.83
CA ARG A 370 14.03 14.25 -12.13
C ARG A 370 13.57 13.93 -13.56
N ARG A 371 14.48 14.01 -14.55
CA ARG A 371 14.20 13.61 -15.94
C ARG A 371 13.86 12.12 -16.04
N THR A 372 14.68 11.27 -15.42
CA THR A 372 14.46 9.82 -15.39
C THR A 372 13.11 9.48 -14.76
N LEU A 373 12.76 10.10 -13.62
CA LEU A 373 11.48 9.87 -12.95
C LEU A 373 10.29 10.33 -13.80
N SER A 374 10.40 11.43 -14.55
CA SER A 374 9.36 11.88 -15.47
C SER A 374 9.05 10.82 -16.54
N GLU A 375 10.09 10.27 -17.18
CA GLU A 375 9.94 9.21 -18.19
C GLU A 375 9.37 7.93 -17.59
N ARG A 376 9.88 7.51 -16.43
CA ARG A 376 9.41 6.29 -15.74
C ARG A 376 7.96 6.42 -15.29
N ASN A 377 7.55 7.58 -14.77
CA ASN A 377 6.16 7.84 -14.38
C ASN A 377 5.19 7.69 -15.54
N LEU A 378 5.55 8.11 -16.76
CA LEU A 378 4.70 7.90 -17.94
C LEU A 378 4.52 6.41 -18.25
N ALA A 379 5.61 5.62 -18.18
CA ALA A 379 5.54 4.18 -18.42
C ALA A 379 4.70 3.45 -17.37
N VAL A 380 4.91 3.80 -16.10
CA VAL A 380 4.19 3.23 -14.95
C VAL A 380 2.70 3.57 -15.01
N ALA A 381 2.34 4.82 -15.30
CA ALA A 381 0.93 5.23 -15.46
C ALA A 381 0.20 4.43 -16.56
N ARG A 382 0.86 4.17 -17.70
CA ARG A 382 0.29 3.33 -18.76
C ARG A 382 0.05 1.89 -18.31
N ARG A 383 0.95 1.32 -17.51
CA ARG A 383 0.77 -0.04 -16.96
C ARG A 383 -0.41 -0.13 -15.99
N VAL A 384 -0.62 0.87 -15.14
CA VAL A 384 -1.82 0.90 -14.29
C VAL A 384 -3.09 1.01 -15.13
N GLN A 385 -3.07 1.81 -16.21
CA GLN A 385 -4.22 1.90 -17.12
C GLN A 385 -4.51 0.57 -17.83
N GLN A 386 -3.49 -0.15 -18.29
CA GLN A 386 -3.62 -1.49 -18.87
C GLN A 386 -4.25 -2.47 -17.88
N GLN A 387 -3.86 -2.38 -16.60
CA GLN A 387 -4.45 -3.19 -15.55
C GLN A 387 -5.95 -2.95 -15.41
N TYR A 388 -6.42 -1.70 -15.46
CA TYR A 388 -7.85 -1.42 -15.38
C TYR A 388 -8.64 -2.04 -16.53
N THR A 389 -8.08 -2.04 -17.74
CA THR A 389 -8.69 -2.74 -18.88
C THR A 389 -8.78 -4.26 -18.63
N ALA A 390 -7.72 -4.89 -18.14
CA ALA A 390 -7.69 -6.31 -17.82
C ALA A 390 -8.64 -6.66 -16.66
N LEU A 391 -8.66 -5.82 -15.62
CA LEU A 391 -9.53 -5.95 -14.46
C LEU A 391 -11.00 -5.90 -14.87
N ALA A 392 -11.36 -4.93 -15.71
CA ALA A 392 -12.71 -4.80 -16.22
C ALA A 392 -13.13 -6.04 -17.02
N ALA A 393 -12.25 -6.56 -17.89
CA ALA A 393 -12.55 -7.74 -18.69
C ALA A 393 -12.77 -8.98 -17.81
N ALA A 394 -11.99 -9.11 -16.73
CA ALA A 394 -12.08 -10.23 -15.81
C ALA A 394 -13.29 -10.14 -14.86
N LEU A 395 -13.59 -8.96 -14.31
CA LEU A 395 -14.60 -8.79 -13.26
C LEU A 395 -15.96 -8.34 -13.79
N PHE A 396 -16.01 -7.57 -14.88
CA PHE A 396 -17.22 -6.95 -15.42
C PHE A 396 -17.49 -7.33 -16.90
N PRO A 397 -17.43 -8.62 -17.31
CA PRO A 397 -17.51 -9.00 -18.72
C PRO A 397 -18.84 -8.64 -19.40
N ALA A 398 -19.93 -8.47 -18.64
CA ALA A 398 -21.22 -8.02 -19.19
C ALA A 398 -21.28 -6.50 -19.43
N HIS A 399 -20.35 -5.73 -18.87
CA HIS A 399 -20.27 -4.26 -18.97
C HIS A 399 -18.98 -3.78 -19.65
N HIS A 400 -18.24 -4.69 -20.29
CA HIS A 400 -17.09 -4.35 -21.11
C HIS A 400 -17.55 -4.10 -22.55
N PRO A 401 -17.30 -2.93 -23.15
CA PRO A 401 -17.60 -2.73 -24.56
C PRO A 401 -16.66 -3.63 -25.36
N THR A 402 -17.17 -4.70 -25.94
CA THR A 402 -16.47 -5.47 -26.96
C THR A 402 -16.22 -4.53 -28.14
N HIS A 403 -15.04 -3.92 -28.24
CA HIS A 403 -14.56 -3.40 -29.52
C HIS A 403 -14.30 -4.61 -30.42
N ALA A 404 -15.36 -5.07 -31.09
CA ALA A 404 -15.29 -6.03 -32.16
C ALA A 404 -14.69 -5.33 -33.39
N LEU A 405 -13.37 -5.38 -33.52
CA LEU A 405 -12.73 -5.36 -34.84
C LEU A 405 -13.09 -6.68 -35.52
N ARG A 406 -14.24 -6.68 -36.22
CA ARG A 406 -14.46 -7.55 -37.38
C ARG A 406 -14.20 -6.70 -38.61
N GLU A 407 -12.93 -6.56 -38.97
CA GLU A 407 -12.60 -6.43 -40.38
C GLU A 407 -12.73 -7.84 -40.97
N THR A 408 -13.64 -7.96 -41.93
CA THR A 408 -13.84 -9.15 -42.75
C THR A 408 -13.54 -8.73 -44.19
N PRO A 409 -13.11 -9.67 -45.03
CA PRO A 409 -11.86 -9.65 -45.80
C PRO A 409 -11.81 -8.63 -46.94
#